data_AF-A0A838USN3-F1
#
_entry.id   AF-A0A838USN3-F1
#
_cell.length_a   1.000
_cell.length_b   1.000
_cell.length_c   1.000
_cell.angle_alpha   90.00
_cell.angle_beta   90.00
_cell.angle_gamma   90.00
#
_symmetry.space_group_name_H-M   'P 1'
#
loop_
_entity.id
_entity.type
_entity.pdbx_description
1 polymer ?
#
loop_
_entity_poly.entity_id
_entity_poly.type
_entity_poly.pdbx_seq_one_letter_code
_entity_poly.pdbx_strand_id
1 'polypeptide(L)'
;MMNIFAEQLVDVLGKHHHELSNLFTWKLDIPPSLVVRLKASLTTEQSATLNTEQIDFIAEKYDLAEEDLRRLRAALLAETIRRMVANRMDVRIAYKLGMVTLDLLLSDDPAIVMHDCEVLVSELRDLPTLGKPSETVRGLMPNGEHDLAHHPYGVAAHALDAEGTVDLDLMLALDGATETFYQGQLWLEVARDTSDRRAQAGYVAHAQRLLDRATNQGREVPPFAQQSEEHAVLMRAIEHTQAEATSMLTA
;
A
#
# COMPACT_ATOMS: atom_id res chain seq x y z
N MET A 1 6.74 4.62 -12.45
CA MET A 1 7.47 3.33 -12.30
C MET A 1 6.57 2.33 -11.64
N MET A 2 6.67 1.06 -12.02
CA MET A 2 5.77 0.00 -11.59
C MET A 2 6.27 -0.64 -10.28
N ASN A 3 5.37 -1.19 -9.49
CA ASN A 3 5.67 -1.89 -8.25
C ASN A 3 6.11 -3.34 -8.53
N ILE A 4 7.30 -3.71 -8.06
CA ILE A 4 7.94 -5.00 -8.37
C ILE A 4 7.11 -6.17 -7.84
N PHE A 5 6.57 -6.01 -6.63
CA PHE A 5 5.73 -7.05 -6.02
C PHE A 5 4.41 -7.22 -6.77
N ALA A 6 3.76 -6.13 -7.14
CA ALA A 6 2.50 -6.19 -7.87
C ALA A 6 2.67 -6.83 -9.26
N GLU A 7 3.77 -6.52 -9.96
CA GLU A 7 4.11 -7.17 -11.24
C GLU A 7 4.24 -8.68 -11.08
N GLN A 8 5.07 -9.14 -10.13
CA GLN A 8 5.26 -10.58 -9.91
C GLN A 8 3.99 -11.27 -9.42
N LEU A 9 3.15 -10.60 -8.65
CA LEU A 9 1.85 -11.13 -8.22
C LEU A 9 0.91 -11.33 -9.41
N VAL A 10 0.85 -10.37 -10.35
CA VAL A 10 0.07 -10.52 -11.59
C VAL A 10 0.59 -11.68 -12.42
N ASP A 11 1.91 -11.78 -12.59
CA ASP A 11 2.53 -12.87 -13.36
C ASP A 11 2.19 -14.24 -12.77
N VAL A 12 2.34 -14.39 -11.45
CA VAL A 12 2.03 -15.64 -10.75
C VAL A 12 0.54 -15.97 -10.87
N LEU A 13 -0.36 -15.04 -10.54
CA LEU A 13 -1.81 -15.28 -10.67
C LEU A 13 -2.21 -15.62 -12.11
N GLY A 14 -1.62 -14.94 -13.09
CA GLY A 14 -1.86 -15.16 -14.51
C GLY A 14 -1.49 -16.57 -14.99
N LYS A 15 -0.40 -17.15 -14.47
CA LYS A 15 -0.03 -18.57 -14.73
C LYS A 15 -1.11 -19.55 -14.30
N HIS A 16 -1.86 -19.20 -13.24
CA HIS A 16 -2.95 -20.00 -12.69
C HIS A 16 -4.33 -19.56 -13.23
N HIS A 17 -4.37 -18.74 -14.29
CA HIS A 17 -5.60 -18.21 -14.91
C HIS A 17 -6.45 -17.36 -13.96
N HIS A 18 -5.79 -16.59 -13.09
CA HIS A 18 -6.43 -15.69 -12.15
C HIS A 18 -5.95 -14.25 -12.34
N GLU A 19 -6.83 -13.31 -12.00
CA GLU A 19 -6.54 -11.89 -11.99
C GLU A 19 -6.40 -11.36 -10.57
N LEU A 20 -5.75 -10.21 -10.40
CA LEU A 20 -5.75 -9.46 -9.14
C LEU A 20 -7.18 -9.23 -8.61
N SER A 21 -8.17 -9.05 -9.50
CA SER A 21 -9.58 -8.90 -9.13
C SER A 21 -10.14 -10.09 -8.36
N ASN A 22 -9.61 -11.30 -8.59
CA ASN A 22 -10.10 -12.48 -7.91
C ASN A 22 -9.81 -12.45 -6.40
N LEU A 23 -8.81 -11.66 -5.97
CA LEU A 23 -8.50 -11.46 -4.55
C LEU A 23 -9.66 -10.78 -3.77
N PHE A 24 -10.57 -10.06 -4.44
CA PHE A 24 -11.76 -9.47 -3.79
C PHE A 24 -12.84 -10.50 -3.48
N THR A 25 -12.96 -11.53 -4.32
CA THR A 25 -14.14 -12.40 -4.33
C THR A 25 -14.18 -13.37 -3.15
N TRP A 26 -13.08 -13.44 -2.42
CA TRP A 26 -12.93 -14.36 -1.31
C TRP A 26 -12.99 -13.55 -0.03
N LYS A 27 -13.56 -14.15 1.03
CA LYS A 27 -13.42 -13.65 2.41
C LYS A 27 -11.98 -13.83 2.90
N LEU A 28 -11.05 -13.37 2.07
CA LEU A 28 -9.65 -13.17 2.33
C LEU A 28 -9.54 -12.04 3.34
N ASP A 29 -8.62 -12.16 4.30
CA ASP A 29 -8.13 -11.02 5.09
C ASP A 29 -7.26 -10.08 4.23
N ILE A 30 -7.56 -9.96 2.94
CA ILE A 30 -6.98 -8.99 2.02
C ILE A 30 -8.05 -7.91 1.80
N PRO A 31 -7.88 -6.72 2.39
CA PRO A 31 -8.84 -5.65 2.23
C PRO A 31 -9.00 -5.27 0.76
N PRO A 32 -10.22 -4.98 0.27
CA PRO A 32 -10.44 -4.49 -1.08
C PRO A 32 -9.57 -3.26 -1.44
N SER A 33 -9.38 -2.35 -0.50
CA SER A 33 -8.48 -1.19 -0.68
C SER A 33 -7.06 -1.62 -1.06
N LEU A 34 -6.53 -2.67 -0.43
CA LEU A 34 -5.19 -3.18 -0.73
C LEU A 34 -5.08 -3.73 -2.15
N VAL A 35 -6.10 -4.45 -2.62
CA VAL A 35 -6.12 -4.99 -4.00
C VAL A 35 -6.16 -3.86 -5.03
N VAL A 36 -6.93 -2.79 -4.78
CA VAL A 36 -6.93 -1.63 -5.67
C VAL A 36 -5.62 -0.88 -5.63
N ARG A 37 -5.00 -0.70 -4.47
CA ARG A 37 -3.66 -0.12 -4.40
C ARG A 37 -2.63 -0.97 -5.15
N LEU A 38 -2.73 -2.30 -5.08
CA LEU A 38 -1.90 -3.20 -5.88
C LEU A 38 -2.10 -2.97 -7.38
N LYS A 39 -3.35 -2.88 -7.86
CA LYS A 39 -3.66 -2.55 -9.25
C LYS A 39 -3.14 -1.16 -9.64
N ALA A 40 -3.38 -0.14 -8.83
CA ALA A 40 -2.92 1.22 -9.08
C ALA A 40 -1.39 1.31 -9.08
N SER A 41 -0.69 0.49 -8.28
CA SER A 41 0.77 0.45 -8.24
C SER A 41 1.42 -0.14 -9.51
N LEU A 42 0.64 -0.73 -10.41
CA LEU A 42 1.11 -1.14 -11.74
C LEU A 42 1.19 0.05 -12.71
N THR A 43 0.47 1.14 -12.47
CA THR A 43 0.44 2.30 -13.39
C THR A 43 0.96 3.59 -12.76
N THR A 44 0.89 3.67 -11.43
CA THR A 44 1.28 4.84 -10.64
C THR A 44 2.44 4.51 -9.71
N GLU A 45 3.15 5.53 -9.22
CA GLU A 45 4.29 5.36 -8.29
C GLU A 45 3.84 5.08 -6.85
N GLN A 46 2.76 4.33 -6.67
CA GLN A 46 2.29 3.89 -5.38
C GLN A 46 2.98 2.59 -4.97
N SER A 47 3.18 2.43 -3.67
CA SER A 47 3.61 1.17 -3.10
C SER A 47 2.44 0.47 -2.43
N ALA A 48 2.27 -0.80 -2.77
CA ALA A 48 1.36 -1.74 -2.13
C ALA A 48 2.00 -3.13 -2.13
N THR A 49 1.87 -3.86 -1.03
CA THR A 49 2.43 -5.20 -0.88
C THR A 49 1.51 -6.00 0.01
N LEU A 50 1.42 -7.31 -0.23
CA LEU A 50 0.79 -8.22 0.71
C LEU A 50 1.78 -8.57 1.83
N ASN A 51 1.27 -8.85 3.02
CA ASN A 51 2.09 -9.40 4.10
C ASN A 51 2.34 -10.90 3.88
N THR A 52 3.23 -11.51 4.67
CA THR A 52 3.58 -12.93 4.53
C THR A 52 2.39 -13.86 4.72
N GLU A 53 1.51 -13.58 5.67
CA GLU A 53 0.31 -14.40 5.95
C GLU A 53 -0.65 -14.40 4.76
N GLN A 54 -0.85 -13.24 4.13
CA GLN A 54 -1.66 -13.08 2.93
C GLN A 54 -1.04 -13.81 1.73
N ILE A 55 0.29 -13.79 1.60
CA ILE A 55 1.00 -14.55 0.54
C ILE A 55 0.85 -16.05 0.77
N ASP A 56 1.03 -16.54 2.00
CA ASP A 56 0.90 -17.95 2.34
C ASP A 56 -0.54 -18.44 2.13
N PHE A 57 -1.54 -17.60 2.46
CA PHE A 57 -2.93 -17.90 2.15
C PHE A 57 -3.17 -18.00 0.64
N ILE A 58 -2.67 -17.05 -0.15
CA ILE A 58 -2.77 -17.11 -1.62
C ILE A 58 -2.13 -18.41 -2.13
N ALA A 59 -0.97 -18.78 -1.58
CA ALA A 59 -0.29 -20.02 -1.94
C ALA A 59 -1.14 -21.26 -1.66
N GLU A 60 -1.73 -21.37 -0.48
CA GLU A 60 -2.64 -22.47 -0.14
C GLU A 60 -3.89 -22.47 -1.04
N LYS A 61 -4.46 -21.28 -1.29
CA LYS A 61 -5.74 -21.14 -1.97
C LYS A 61 -5.65 -21.45 -3.47
N TYR A 62 -4.54 -21.10 -4.11
CA TYR A 62 -4.30 -21.32 -5.53
C TYR A 62 -3.39 -22.54 -5.79
N ASP A 63 -3.02 -23.29 -4.75
CA ASP A 63 -2.08 -24.41 -4.83
C ASP A 63 -0.77 -24.00 -5.55
N LEU A 64 -0.22 -22.85 -5.16
CA LEU A 64 0.98 -22.31 -5.79
C LEU A 64 2.17 -23.25 -5.56
N ALA A 65 2.93 -23.49 -6.63
CA ALA A 65 4.18 -24.23 -6.54
C ALA A 65 5.19 -23.49 -5.64
N GLU A 66 6.11 -24.24 -5.02
CA GLU A 66 7.16 -23.68 -4.16
C GLU A 66 8.00 -22.61 -4.87
N GLU A 67 8.20 -22.76 -6.19
CA GLU A 67 8.89 -21.77 -7.03
C GLU A 67 8.11 -20.45 -7.14
N ASP A 68 6.79 -20.51 -7.34
CA ASP A 68 5.95 -19.30 -7.39
C ASP A 68 5.89 -18.62 -6.02
N LEU A 69 5.83 -19.40 -4.93
CA LEU A 69 5.90 -18.86 -3.57
C LEU A 69 7.26 -18.20 -3.29
N ARG A 70 8.37 -18.85 -3.68
CA ARG A 70 9.72 -18.27 -3.62
C ARG A 70 9.78 -16.96 -4.40
N ARG A 71 9.17 -16.91 -5.59
CA ARG A 71 9.05 -15.71 -6.42
C ARG A 71 8.32 -14.56 -5.73
N LEU A 72 7.14 -14.81 -5.15
CA LEU A 72 6.39 -13.76 -4.44
C LEU A 72 7.14 -13.23 -3.21
N ARG A 73 7.79 -14.11 -2.45
CA ARG A 73 8.60 -13.72 -1.28
C ARG A 73 9.83 -12.91 -1.68
N ALA A 74 10.50 -13.28 -2.77
CA ALA A 74 11.61 -12.51 -3.31
C ALA A 74 11.16 -11.11 -3.79
N ALA A 75 10.01 -11.04 -4.48
CA ALA A 75 9.44 -9.79 -4.95
C ALA A 75 9.04 -8.85 -3.80
N LEU A 76 8.52 -9.40 -2.70
CA LEU A 76 8.22 -8.64 -1.48
C LEU A 76 9.48 -8.00 -0.89
N LEU A 77 10.58 -8.75 -0.81
CA LEU A 77 11.86 -8.24 -0.31
C LEU A 77 12.45 -7.18 -1.25
N ALA A 78 12.44 -7.43 -2.56
CA ALA A 78 12.91 -6.50 -3.57
C ALA A 78 12.16 -5.16 -3.53
N GLU A 79 10.83 -5.20 -3.45
CA GLU A 79 9.98 -4.02 -3.33
C GLU A 79 10.24 -3.26 -2.01
N THR A 80 10.44 -4.00 -0.91
CA THR A 80 10.79 -3.40 0.39
C THR A 80 12.11 -2.62 0.30
N ILE A 81 13.15 -3.23 -0.31
CA ILE A 81 14.44 -2.58 -0.51
C ILE A 81 14.30 -1.34 -1.38
N ARG A 82 13.60 -1.46 -2.52
CA ARG A 82 13.31 -0.33 -3.42
C ARG A 82 12.71 0.84 -2.65
N ARG A 83 11.67 0.61 -1.86
CA ARG A 83 11.01 1.66 -1.06
C ARG A 83 11.95 2.29 -0.03
N MET A 84 12.75 1.47 0.64
CA MET A 84 13.70 1.96 1.65
C MET A 84 14.73 2.91 1.04
N VAL A 85 15.19 2.62 -0.18
CA VAL A 85 16.21 3.43 -0.85
C VAL A 85 15.64 4.59 -1.67
N ALA A 86 14.39 4.51 -2.14
CA ALA A 86 13.75 5.53 -2.98
C ALA A 86 13.70 6.92 -2.32
N ASN A 87 13.74 7.01 -0.98
CA ASN A 87 13.82 8.28 -0.25
C ASN A 87 15.23 8.91 -0.22
N ARG A 88 16.25 8.18 -0.68
CA ARG A 88 17.67 8.53 -0.56
C ARG A 88 18.39 8.61 -1.90
N MET A 89 17.77 8.12 -2.97
CA MET A 89 18.33 8.11 -4.32
C MET A 89 17.22 8.30 -5.35
N ASP A 90 17.60 8.53 -6.60
CA ASP A 90 16.67 8.60 -7.72
C ASP A 90 15.79 7.34 -7.79
N VAL A 91 14.48 7.53 -8.01
CA VAL A 91 13.48 6.45 -7.95
C VAL A 91 13.74 5.39 -9.02
N ARG A 92 14.34 5.74 -10.18
CA ARG A 92 14.71 4.78 -11.23
C ARG A 92 15.85 3.89 -10.80
N ILE A 93 16.82 4.45 -10.10
CA ILE A 93 17.96 3.70 -9.56
C ILE A 93 17.49 2.80 -8.42
N ALA A 94 16.61 3.30 -7.56
CA ALA A 94 15.94 2.49 -6.54
C ALA A 94 15.20 1.29 -7.16
N TYR A 95 14.45 1.51 -8.24
CA TYR A 95 13.75 0.44 -8.97
C TYR A 95 14.72 -0.59 -9.56
N LYS A 96 15.78 -0.14 -10.25
CA LYS A 96 16.85 -1.04 -10.74
C LYS A 96 17.46 -1.88 -9.63
N LEU A 97 17.74 -1.28 -8.47
CA LEU A 97 18.26 -2.01 -7.30
C LEU A 97 17.27 -3.07 -6.81
N GLY A 98 15.98 -2.73 -6.77
CA GLY A 98 14.93 -3.70 -6.47
C GLY A 98 14.93 -4.88 -7.44
N MET A 99 15.00 -4.62 -8.75
CA MET A 99 15.03 -5.67 -9.78
C MET A 99 16.27 -6.56 -9.68
N VAL A 100 17.47 -5.98 -9.53
CA VAL A 100 18.70 -6.76 -9.30
C VAL A 100 18.59 -7.62 -8.03
N THR A 101 17.94 -7.10 -6.98
CA THR A 101 17.71 -7.87 -5.76
C THR A 101 16.75 -9.03 -6.01
N LEU A 102 15.68 -8.82 -6.78
CA LEU A 102 14.76 -9.88 -7.18
C LEU A 102 15.51 -10.99 -7.94
N ASP A 103 16.30 -10.61 -8.95
CA ASP A 103 17.08 -11.56 -9.75
C ASP A 103 18.09 -12.33 -8.90
N LEU A 104 18.74 -11.66 -7.94
CA LEU A 104 19.68 -12.30 -7.01
C LEU A 104 19.00 -13.36 -6.14
N LEU A 105 17.78 -13.09 -5.69
CA LEU A 105 17.02 -14.01 -4.83
C LEU A 105 16.43 -15.20 -5.61
N LEU A 106 16.20 -15.03 -6.91
CA LEU A 106 15.65 -16.06 -7.78
C LEU A 106 16.71 -16.88 -8.52
N SER A 107 17.90 -16.33 -8.73
CA SER A 107 18.96 -17.05 -9.43
C SER A 107 19.47 -18.23 -8.61
N ASP A 108 19.62 -19.36 -9.29
CA ASP A 108 20.35 -20.52 -8.75
C ASP A 108 21.86 -20.41 -9.01
N ASP A 109 22.28 -19.46 -9.85
CA ASP A 109 23.68 -19.13 -10.12
C ASP A 109 23.97 -17.63 -9.85
N PRO A 110 24.58 -17.30 -8.70
CA PRO A 110 24.85 -15.92 -8.32
C PRO A 110 25.88 -15.24 -9.22
N ALA A 111 26.66 -15.98 -10.04
CA ALA A 111 27.63 -15.39 -10.96
C ALA A 111 26.95 -14.60 -12.08
N ILE A 112 25.75 -15.01 -12.50
CA ILE A 112 24.99 -14.35 -13.57
C ILE A 112 24.54 -12.95 -13.11
N VAL A 113 24.08 -12.83 -11.87
CA VAL A 113 23.56 -11.57 -11.30
C VAL A 113 24.67 -10.62 -10.88
N MET A 114 25.91 -11.11 -10.73
CA MET A 114 27.05 -10.31 -10.32
C MET A 114 27.39 -9.22 -11.35
N HIS A 115 27.18 -9.49 -12.64
CA HIS A 115 27.36 -8.48 -13.68
C HIS A 115 26.40 -7.29 -13.49
N ASP A 116 25.12 -7.56 -13.25
CA ASP A 116 24.12 -6.51 -13.04
C ASP A 116 24.36 -5.74 -11.74
N CYS A 117 24.87 -6.42 -10.70
CA CYS A 117 25.34 -5.78 -9.48
C CYS A 117 26.53 -4.84 -9.75
N GLU A 118 27.52 -5.26 -10.52
CA GLU A 118 28.68 -4.45 -10.88
C GLU A 118 28.29 -3.21 -11.69
N VAL A 119 27.38 -3.37 -12.67
CA VAL A 119 26.82 -2.27 -13.45
C VAL A 119 26.11 -1.28 -12.53
N LEU A 120 25.23 -1.76 -11.64
CA LEU A 120 24.50 -0.90 -10.72
C LEU A 120 25.42 -0.18 -9.72
N VAL A 121 26.45 -0.86 -9.20
CA VAL A 121 27.45 -0.26 -8.32
C VAL A 121 28.24 0.83 -9.04
N SER A 122 28.53 0.65 -10.33
CA SER A 122 29.18 1.69 -11.14
C SER A 122 28.27 2.91 -11.32
N GLU A 123 26.98 2.72 -11.65
CA GLU A 123 26.00 3.80 -11.75
C GLU A 123 25.86 4.56 -10.42
N LEU A 124 25.82 3.84 -9.29
CA LEU A 124 25.75 4.43 -7.95
C LEU A 124 27.01 5.21 -7.56
N ARG A 125 28.18 4.80 -8.07
CA ARG A 125 29.46 5.48 -7.81
C ARG A 125 29.58 6.78 -8.60
N ASP A 126 29.02 6.79 -9.81
CA ASP A 126 29.04 7.94 -10.71
C ASP A 126 27.92 8.95 -10.42
N LEU A 127 26.97 8.60 -9.55
CA LEU A 127 26.06 9.58 -8.99
C LEU A 127 26.86 10.66 -8.28
N PRO A 128 26.61 11.96 -8.58
CA PRO A 128 27.22 13.03 -7.81
C PRO A 128 26.88 12.76 -6.36
N THR A 129 27.91 12.56 -5.51
CA THR A 129 27.74 12.44 -4.07
C THR A 129 26.77 13.52 -3.67
N LEU A 130 25.55 13.14 -3.25
CA LEU A 130 24.49 14.03 -2.82
C LEU A 130 25.01 14.77 -1.59
N GLY A 131 25.79 15.81 -1.89
CA GLY A 131 26.38 16.72 -0.97
C GLY A 131 25.23 17.50 -0.39
N LYS A 132 24.90 17.12 0.85
CA LYS A 132 23.86 17.62 1.73
C LYS A 132 22.52 16.89 1.57
N PRO A 133 21.97 16.32 2.67
CA PRO A 133 20.57 15.95 2.68
C PRO A 133 19.77 17.19 2.29
N SER A 134 18.90 17.04 1.30
CA SER A 134 18.04 18.12 0.86
C SER A 134 17.35 18.73 2.08
N GLU A 135 17.58 20.02 2.33
CA GLU A 135 16.92 20.78 3.41
C GLU A 135 15.38 20.85 3.22
N THR A 136 14.82 20.22 2.17
CA THR A 136 13.38 20.15 1.92
C THR A 136 12.57 19.23 2.84
N VAL A 137 13.17 18.55 3.83
CA VAL A 137 12.38 17.82 4.85
C VAL A 137 12.04 18.69 6.08
N ARG A 138 12.30 20.00 6.05
CA ARG A 138 11.84 20.94 7.08
C ARG A 138 11.17 22.17 6.48
N GLY A 139 9.85 22.09 6.29
CA GLY A 139 8.98 23.25 6.16
C GLY A 139 8.62 23.64 4.73
N LEU A 140 7.55 23.04 4.21
CA LEU A 140 6.72 23.63 3.15
C LEU A 140 5.24 23.45 3.54
N MET A 141 4.80 24.28 4.47
CA MET A 141 3.52 24.97 4.32
C MET A 141 3.87 26.37 3.80
N PRO A 142 3.94 26.61 2.48
CA PRO A 142 3.81 27.96 1.98
C PRO A 142 2.31 28.24 1.83
N ASN A 143 1.81 29.19 2.61
CA ASN A 143 0.63 29.94 2.21
C ASN A 143 0.94 30.55 0.83
N GLY A 144 0.37 29.98 -0.22
CA GLY A 144 0.56 30.43 -1.59
C GLY A 144 -0.67 30.07 -2.39
N GLU A 145 -1.52 31.07 -2.61
CA GLU A 145 -2.48 31.09 -3.70
C GLU A 145 -1.72 30.82 -5.00
N HIS A 146 -1.69 29.56 -5.42
CA HIS A 146 -1.18 29.17 -6.72
C HIS A 146 -2.35 28.74 -7.59
N ASP A 147 -2.58 29.56 -8.61
CA ASP A 147 -3.29 29.30 -9.86
C ASP A 147 -3.65 27.81 -10.10
N LEU A 148 -4.94 27.51 -9.89
CA LEU A 148 -5.58 26.24 -10.23
C LEU A 148 -5.79 26.03 -11.75
N ALA A 149 -5.06 26.76 -12.60
CA ALA A 149 -5.37 26.83 -14.03
C ALA A 149 -4.73 25.73 -14.91
N HIS A 150 -3.79 24.92 -14.41
CA HIS A 150 -3.08 23.94 -15.26
C HIS A 150 -2.81 22.58 -14.60
N HIS A 151 -3.85 21.96 -14.02
CA HIS A 151 -3.88 20.50 -13.86
C HIS A 151 -4.58 19.87 -15.07
N PRO A 152 -4.02 18.84 -15.73
CA PRO A 152 -4.64 18.20 -16.90
C PRO A 152 -5.79 17.24 -16.54
N TYR A 153 -6.25 17.23 -15.29
CA TYR A 153 -7.44 16.47 -14.85
C TYR A 153 -8.62 17.42 -14.63
N GLY A 154 -9.05 18.03 -15.72
CA GLY A 154 -10.37 18.61 -15.84
C GLY A 154 -11.20 17.71 -16.74
N VAL A 155 -11.73 16.60 -16.21
CA VAL A 155 -12.83 15.87 -16.85
C VAL A 155 -13.83 15.42 -15.80
N ALA A 156 -15.08 15.69 -16.14
CA ALA A 156 -16.31 15.56 -15.38
C ALA A 156 -16.45 14.26 -14.59
N ALA A 157 -17.03 14.43 -13.40
CA ALA A 157 -17.88 13.43 -12.75
C ALA A 157 -18.87 12.87 -13.79
N HIS A 158 -18.66 11.63 -14.19
CA HIS A 158 -19.66 10.84 -14.89
C HIS A 158 -19.87 9.53 -14.14
N ALA A 159 -21.14 9.29 -13.85
CA ALA A 159 -21.68 8.07 -13.30
C ALA A 159 -21.23 6.83 -14.09
N LEU A 160 -20.89 5.78 -13.35
CA LEU A 160 -21.02 4.35 -13.67
C LEU A 160 -20.82 3.99 -15.14
N ASP A 161 -19.65 3.49 -15.47
CA ASP A 161 -19.45 2.58 -16.59
C ASP A 161 -20.20 1.26 -16.33
N ALA A 162 -21.03 0.88 -17.30
CA ALA A 162 -21.98 -0.23 -17.24
C ALA A 162 -21.33 -1.64 -17.18
N GLU A 163 -20.01 -1.71 -16.97
CA GLU A 163 -19.21 -2.94 -17.05
C GLU A 163 -18.78 -3.48 -15.68
N GLY A 164 -19.24 -2.89 -14.56
CA GLY A 164 -18.90 -3.37 -13.22
C GLY A 164 -17.44 -3.10 -12.83
N THR A 165 -16.84 -2.09 -13.45
CA THR A 165 -15.53 -1.55 -13.10
C THR A 165 -15.65 -0.78 -11.79
N VAL A 166 -14.77 -1.13 -10.86
CA VAL A 166 -14.63 -0.44 -9.58
C VAL A 166 -14.19 1.00 -9.85
N ASP A 167 -14.97 1.98 -9.36
CA ASP A 167 -14.66 3.41 -9.50
C ASP A 167 -13.31 3.70 -8.81
N LEU A 168 -12.26 3.75 -9.62
CA LEU A 168 -10.88 3.89 -9.17
C LEU A 168 -10.67 5.25 -8.49
N ASP A 169 -11.35 6.29 -8.96
CA ASP A 169 -11.22 7.64 -8.41
C ASP A 169 -11.89 7.73 -7.04
N LEU A 170 -13.08 7.13 -6.89
CA LEU A 170 -13.73 6.97 -5.59
C LEU A 170 -12.85 6.20 -4.61
N MET A 171 -12.29 5.09 -5.06
CA MET A 171 -11.44 4.26 -4.21
C MET A 171 -10.15 4.96 -3.78
N LEU A 172 -9.46 5.64 -4.69
CA LEU A 172 -8.28 6.43 -4.36
C LEU A 172 -8.62 7.58 -3.41
N ALA A 173 -9.79 8.21 -3.57
CA ALA A 173 -10.26 9.24 -2.67
C ALA A 173 -10.51 8.73 -1.24
N LEU A 174 -10.99 7.49 -1.08
CA LEU A 174 -11.26 6.87 0.22
C LEU A 174 -10.07 6.12 0.83
N ASP A 175 -9.00 5.88 0.07
CA ASP A 175 -7.91 4.98 0.45
C ASP A 175 -7.24 5.39 1.77
N GLY A 176 -6.90 6.67 1.93
CA GLY A 176 -6.22 7.16 3.13
C GLY A 176 -7.04 6.99 4.41
N ALA A 177 -8.35 7.22 4.34
CA ALA A 177 -9.26 7.02 5.46
C ALA A 177 -9.46 5.53 5.76
N THR A 178 -9.60 4.71 4.70
CA THR A 178 -9.77 3.26 4.79
C THR A 178 -8.54 2.58 5.41
N GLU A 179 -7.34 2.91 4.94
CA GLU A 179 -6.08 2.37 5.49
C GLU A 179 -5.93 2.73 6.98
N THR A 180 -6.17 3.99 7.33
CA THR A 180 -6.05 4.46 8.72
C THR A 180 -7.09 3.80 9.63
N PHE A 181 -8.30 3.55 9.12
CA PHE A 181 -9.34 2.79 9.81
C PHE A 181 -8.89 1.35 10.12
N TYR A 182 -8.38 0.61 9.12
CA TYR A 182 -7.91 -0.76 9.32
C TYR A 182 -6.73 -0.84 10.30
N GLN A 183 -5.81 0.12 10.26
CA GLN A 183 -4.74 0.22 11.27
C GLN A 183 -5.33 0.42 12.68
N GLY A 184 -6.36 1.25 12.81
CA GLY A 184 -7.10 1.43 14.07
C GLY A 184 -7.72 0.13 14.58
N GLN A 185 -8.37 -0.64 13.71
CA GLN A 185 -8.96 -1.94 14.05
C GLN A 185 -7.91 -2.95 14.53
N LEU A 186 -6.78 -3.06 13.83
CA LEU A 186 -5.69 -3.96 14.21
C LEU A 186 -5.17 -3.66 15.63
N TRP A 187 -4.99 -2.38 15.96
CA TRP A 187 -4.55 -1.99 17.30
C TRP A 187 -5.60 -2.27 18.39
N LEU A 188 -6.89 -2.28 18.05
CA LEU A 188 -7.92 -2.76 18.98
C LEU A 188 -7.85 -4.26 19.21
N GLU A 189 -7.59 -5.05 18.18
CA GLU A 189 -7.39 -6.50 18.33
C GLU A 189 -6.20 -6.81 19.24
N VAL A 190 -5.07 -6.14 19.01
CA VAL A 190 -3.90 -6.21 19.91
C VAL A 190 -4.30 -5.85 21.34
N ALA A 191 -5.12 -4.82 21.52
CA ALA A 191 -5.60 -4.45 22.84
C ALA A 191 -6.51 -5.53 23.48
N ARG A 192 -7.40 -6.17 22.71
CA ARG A 192 -8.29 -7.23 23.20
C ARG A 192 -7.51 -8.43 23.72
N ASP A 193 -6.41 -8.79 23.05
CA ASP A 193 -5.57 -9.94 23.41
C ASP A 193 -4.53 -9.62 24.50
N THR A 194 -4.37 -8.35 24.87
CA THR A 194 -3.39 -7.92 25.88
C THR A 194 -3.93 -8.11 27.30
N SER A 195 -3.23 -8.94 28.10
CA SER A 195 -3.61 -9.22 29.50
C SER A 195 -3.21 -8.13 30.51
N ASP A 196 -2.14 -7.38 30.23
CA ASP A 196 -1.75 -6.22 31.06
C ASP A 196 -2.67 -5.03 30.78
N ARG A 197 -3.51 -4.67 31.77
CA ARG A 197 -4.44 -3.55 31.69
C ARG A 197 -3.79 -2.22 31.31
N ARG A 198 -2.56 -1.97 31.77
CA ARG A 198 -1.88 -0.70 31.46
C ARG A 198 -1.44 -0.64 30.01
N ALA A 199 -0.89 -1.74 29.50
CA ALA A 199 -0.51 -1.87 28.09
C ALA A 199 -1.76 -1.84 27.19
N GLN A 200 -2.80 -2.60 27.56
CA GLN A 200 -4.10 -2.60 26.88
C GLN A 200 -4.65 -1.18 26.73
N ALA A 201 -4.71 -0.39 27.81
CA ALA A 201 -5.19 0.99 27.76
C ALA A 201 -4.35 1.87 26.80
N GLY A 202 -3.02 1.65 26.74
CA GLY A 202 -2.14 2.33 25.81
C GLY A 202 -2.43 1.99 24.34
N TYR A 203 -2.70 0.71 24.04
CA TYR A 203 -3.08 0.26 22.71
C TYR A 203 -4.45 0.78 22.28
N VAL A 204 -5.45 0.74 23.17
CA VAL A 204 -6.78 1.33 22.87
C VAL A 204 -6.66 2.83 22.59
N ALA A 205 -5.87 3.58 23.39
CA ALA A 205 -5.65 5.00 23.15
C ALA A 205 -4.90 5.28 21.82
N HIS A 206 -4.04 4.37 21.37
CA HIS A 206 -3.41 4.49 20.06
C HIS A 206 -4.41 4.20 18.93
N ALA A 207 -5.21 3.14 19.05
CA ALA A 207 -6.28 2.84 18.11
C ALA A 207 -7.26 4.00 17.97
N GLN A 208 -7.71 4.59 19.08
CA GLN A 208 -8.63 5.74 19.07
C GLN A 208 -8.08 6.91 18.23
N ARG A 209 -6.79 7.24 18.38
CA ARG A 209 -6.15 8.30 17.59
C ARG A 209 -6.13 8.01 16.09
N LEU A 210 -5.96 6.74 15.71
CA LEU A 210 -6.04 6.32 14.31
C LEU A 210 -7.48 6.44 13.79
N LEU A 211 -8.47 6.00 14.56
CA LEU A 211 -9.88 6.12 14.18
C LEU A 211 -10.34 7.59 14.06
N ASP A 212 -9.87 8.47 14.95
CA ASP A 212 -10.12 9.91 14.85
C ASP A 212 -9.48 10.50 13.60
N ARG A 213 -8.25 10.06 13.26
CA ARG A 213 -7.58 10.46 12.02
C ARG A 213 -8.32 9.96 10.78
N ALA A 214 -8.77 8.71 10.79
CA ALA A 214 -9.58 8.13 9.71
C ALA A 214 -10.88 8.91 9.52
N THR A 215 -11.54 9.31 10.62
CA THR A 215 -12.72 10.19 10.60
C THR A 215 -12.43 11.52 9.92
N ASN A 216 -11.32 12.17 10.29
CA ASN A 216 -10.94 13.46 9.71
C ASN A 216 -10.60 13.33 8.23
N GLN A 217 -9.83 12.31 7.84
CA GLN A 217 -9.54 12.03 6.42
C GLN A 217 -10.83 11.73 5.64
N GLY A 218 -11.75 10.96 6.22
CA GLY A 218 -13.06 10.69 5.63
C GLY A 218 -13.89 11.96 5.42
N ARG A 219 -13.76 12.97 6.30
CA ARG A 219 -14.44 14.27 6.12
C ARG A 219 -13.78 15.17 5.07
N GLU A 220 -12.49 14.97 4.83
CA GLU A 220 -11.69 15.76 3.88
C GLU A 220 -11.70 15.20 2.45
N VAL A 221 -12.36 14.06 2.20
CA VAL A 221 -12.46 13.50 0.85
C VAL A 221 -13.25 14.41 -0.10
N PRO A 222 -12.98 14.38 -1.41
CA PRO A 222 -13.70 15.19 -2.40
C PRO A 222 -15.23 15.02 -2.36
N PRO A 223 -16.02 16.04 -2.78
CA PRO A 223 -17.48 15.99 -2.72
C PRO A 223 -18.12 14.81 -3.45
N PHE A 224 -17.52 14.35 -4.56
CA PHE A 224 -18.02 13.19 -5.30
C PHE A 224 -17.94 11.91 -4.45
N ALA A 225 -16.87 11.74 -3.67
CA ALA A 225 -16.69 10.61 -2.78
C ALA A 225 -17.58 10.71 -1.54
N GLN A 226 -17.83 11.91 -1.01
CA GLN A 226 -18.73 12.11 0.14
C GLN A 226 -20.18 11.70 -0.14
N GLN A 227 -20.59 11.69 -1.41
CA GLN A 227 -21.95 11.30 -1.83
C GLN A 227 -22.07 9.80 -2.14
N SER A 228 -20.97 9.06 -2.09
CA SER A 228 -20.94 7.62 -2.37
C SER A 228 -21.51 6.78 -1.22
N GLU A 229 -22.02 5.60 -1.53
CA GLU A 229 -22.46 4.63 -0.52
C GLU A 229 -21.27 4.08 0.27
N GLU A 230 -20.14 3.88 -0.40
CA GLU A 230 -18.87 3.39 0.14
C GLU A 230 -18.34 4.30 1.25
N HIS A 231 -18.39 5.62 1.05
CA HIS A 231 -18.05 6.59 2.08
C HIS A 231 -18.97 6.48 3.30
N ALA A 232 -20.29 6.40 3.07
CA ALA A 232 -21.27 6.26 4.15
C ALA A 232 -21.13 4.94 4.92
N VAL A 233 -20.71 3.86 4.26
CA VAL A 233 -20.37 2.58 4.90
C VAL A 233 -19.11 2.72 5.73
N LEU A 234 -18.04 3.29 5.17
CA LEU A 234 -16.77 3.51 5.87
C LEU A 234 -16.96 4.36 7.13
N MET A 235 -17.68 5.49 7.04
CA MET A 235 -17.91 6.38 8.18
C MET A 235 -18.71 5.70 9.30
N ARG A 236 -19.74 4.90 8.96
CA ARG A 236 -20.48 4.11 9.96
C ARG A 236 -19.60 3.05 10.62
N ALA A 237 -18.71 2.41 9.86
CA ALA A 237 -17.77 1.43 10.40
C ALA A 237 -16.79 2.09 11.39
N ILE A 238 -16.24 3.26 11.03
CA ILE A 238 -15.37 4.06 11.92
C ILE A 238 -16.10 4.42 13.21
N GLU A 239 -17.32 4.96 13.12
CA GLU A 239 -18.13 5.33 14.29
C GLU A 239 -18.42 4.14 15.21
N HIS A 240 -18.79 3.00 14.63
CA HIS A 240 -19.04 1.78 15.40
C HIS A 240 -17.78 1.31 16.16
N THR A 241 -16.63 1.29 15.47
CA THR A 241 -15.35 0.90 16.08
C THR A 241 -14.87 1.90 17.13
N GLN A 242 -15.11 3.20 16.95
CA GLN A 242 -14.83 4.22 17.98
C GLN A 242 -15.68 4.00 19.25
N ALA A 243 -16.95 3.63 19.11
CA ALA A 243 -17.82 3.32 20.24
C ALA A 243 -17.32 2.08 21.01
N GLU A 244 -16.81 1.08 20.30
CA GLU A 244 -16.20 -0.09 20.91
C GLU A 244 -14.93 0.26 21.69
N ALA A 245 -14.00 1.00 21.06
CA ALA A 245 -12.77 1.45 21.70
C ALA A 245 -13.05 2.25 22.99
N THR A 246 -14.06 3.10 22.94
CA THR A 246 -14.50 3.89 24.11
C THR A 246 -15.02 2.98 25.22
N SER A 247 -15.79 1.94 24.87
CA SER A 247 -16.30 0.97 25.83
C SER A 247 -15.17 0.21 26.54
N MET A 248 -14.11 -0.17 25.81
CA MET A 248 -12.93 -0.85 26.37
C MET A 248 -12.14 0.02 27.35
N LEU A 249 -12.09 1.34 27.17
CA LEU A 249 -11.43 2.25 28.12
C LEU A 249 -12.21 2.41 29.43
N THR A 250 -13.51 2.15 29.41
CA THR A 250 -14.40 2.34 30.57
C THR A 250 -14.66 1.07 31.38
N ALA A 251 -14.25 -0.11 30.87
CA ALA A 251 -14.42 -1.42 31.51
C ALA A 251 -13.29 -1.73 32.51
#